data_AF-C0ZJ57-F1
#
_entry.id   AF-C0ZJ57-F1
#
_cell.length_a   1.000
_cell.length_b   1.000
_cell.length_c   1.000
_cell.angle_alpha   90.00
_cell.angle_beta   90.00
_cell.angle_gamma   90.00
#
_symmetry.space_group_name_H-M   'P 1'
#
loop_
_entity.id
_entity.type
_entity.pdbx_description
1 polymer ?
#
loop_
_entity_poly.entity_id
_entity_poly.type
_entity_poly.pdbx_seq_one_letter_code
_entity_poly.pdbx_strand_id
1 'polypeptide(L)'
;MFNINIDTSKLYSDLEKICSWEDWYKIEIDIFHTDEWPETSIERLEEDLERPVEIIEGCEWDSTTNSYDVSPEIMHLYEKTRQKVFAILEPEADEENKQHPELYGKRCIYCRIWTRDFSKQKCPKCSNELLDFPLNEWD
;
A
#
# COMPACT_ATOMS: atom_id res chain seq x y z
N MET A 1 13.00 -6.23 -13.29
CA MET A 1 12.65 -5.80 -11.92
C MET A 1 13.45 -4.54 -11.65
N PHE A 2 12.76 -3.41 -11.58
CA PHE A 2 13.35 -2.12 -11.28
C PHE A 2 14.00 -2.18 -9.89
N ASN A 3 15.29 -1.88 -9.81
CA ASN A 3 16.06 -2.03 -8.58
C ASN A 3 16.48 -0.65 -8.09
N ILE A 4 15.89 -0.23 -6.98
CA ILE A 4 16.17 1.04 -6.33
C ILE A 4 16.75 0.78 -4.95
N ASN A 5 17.74 1.59 -4.59
CA ASN A 5 18.29 1.60 -3.25
C ASN A 5 17.68 2.78 -2.48
N ILE A 6 16.76 2.48 -1.56
CA ILE A 6 16.12 3.49 -0.72
C ILE A 6 17.06 3.86 0.43
N ASP A 7 17.45 5.12 0.52
CA ASP A 7 18.09 5.66 1.72
C ASP A 7 17.06 5.81 2.84
N THR A 8 16.88 4.75 3.61
CA THR A 8 15.94 4.70 4.74
C THR A 8 16.29 5.71 5.85
N SER A 9 17.58 6.05 6.02
CA SER A 9 17.98 7.06 7.01
C SER A 9 17.51 8.44 6.59
N LYS A 10 17.69 8.79 5.31
CA LYS A 10 17.20 10.04 4.75
C LYS A 10 15.66 10.07 4.78
N LEU A 11 15.00 9.00 4.38
CA LEU A 11 13.54 8.87 4.43
C LEU A 11 12.99 9.22 5.82
N TYR A 12 13.53 8.61 6.88
CA TYR A 12 13.06 8.89 8.23
C TYR A 12 13.36 10.32 8.68
N SER A 13 14.52 10.87 8.33
CA SER A 13 14.82 12.27 8.63
C SER A 13 13.90 13.26 7.91
N ASP A 14 13.47 12.94 6.69
CA ASP A 14 12.58 13.80 5.91
C ASP A 14 11.14 13.71 6.44
N LEU A 15 10.69 12.50 6.82
CA LEU A 15 9.39 12.29 7.46
C LEU A 15 9.23 12.99 8.82
N GLU A 16 10.31 13.22 9.56
CA GLU A 16 10.27 13.99 10.82
C GLU A 16 9.96 15.48 10.60
N LYS A 17 10.21 15.99 9.39
CA LYS A 17 10.08 17.42 9.04
C LYS A 17 8.92 17.70 8.10
N ILE A 18 8.20 16.65 7.69
CA ILE A 18 7.12 16.77 6.71
C ILE A 18 5.99 17.65 7.26
N CYS A 19 5.58 18.64 6.48
CA CYS A 19 4.51 19.55 6.88
C CYS A 19 3.54 19.90 5.76
N SER A 20 3.77 19.40 4.54
CA SER A 20 2.87 19.61 3.42
C SER A 20 2.93 18.47 2.39
N TRP A 21 1.94 18.46 1.49
CA TRP A 21 1.90 17.53 0.36
C TRP A 21 3.01 17.79 -0.66
N GLU A 22 3.53 19.02 -0.76
CA GLU A 22 4.72 19.30 -1.57
C GLU A 22 5.98 18.65 -1.00
N ASP A 23 6.10 18.52 0.32
CA ASP A 23 7.21 17.79 0.94
C ASP A 23 7.09 16.28 0.69
N TRP A 24 5.87 15.74 0.74
CA TRP A 24 5.61 14.37 0.33
C TRP A 24 6.03 14.12 -1.12
N TYR A 25 5.61 14.98 -2.05
CA TYR A 25 5.97 14.88 -3.45
C TYR A 25 7.50 14.87 -3.67
N LYS A 26 8.25 15.69 -2.93
CA LYS A 26 9.73 15.63 -2.97
C LYS A 26 10.27 14.29 -2.50
N ILE A 27 9.71 13.69 -1.44
CA ILE A 27 10.12 12.36 -0.97
C ILE A 27 9.80 11.30 -2.03
N GLU A 28 8.65 11.37 -2.69
CA GLU A 28 8.27 10.45 -3.77
C GLU A 28 9.31 10.45 -4.90
N ILE A 29 9.80 11.62 -5.29
CA ILE A 29 10.80 11.76 -6.35
C ILE A 29 12.23 11.47 -5.84
N ASP A 30 12.68 12.16 -4.80
CA ASP A 30 14.08 12.12 -4.34
C ASP A 30 14.49 10.82 -3.65
N ILE A 31 13.53 10.09 -3.07
CA ILE A 31 13.79 8.86 -2.31
C ILE A 31 13.24 7.64 -3.04
N PHE A 32 11.98 7.71 -3.48
CA PHE A 32 11.35 6.57 -4.13
C PHE A 32 11.53 6.56 -5.65
N HIS A 33 11.86 7.70 -6.27
CA HIS A 33 11.98 7.91 -7.71
C HIS A 33 10.72 7.40 -8.44
N THR A 34 9.54 7.76 -7.95
CA THR A 34 8.26 7.28 -8.51
C THR A 34 8.06 7.70 -9.95
N ASP A 35 8.72 8.75 -10.42
CA ASP A 35 8.76 9.19 -11.82
C ASP A 35 9.52 8.22 -12.75
N GLU A 36 10.34 7.33 -12.18
CA GLU A 36 11.08 6.31 -12.92
C GLU A 36 10.42 4.92 -12.83
N TRP A 37 9.34 4.77 -12.07
CA TRP A 37 8.72 3.46 -11.85
C TRP A 37 8.07 2.92 -13.13
N PRO A 38 8.41 1.68 -13.56
CA PRO A 38 7.75 1.09 -14.70
C PRO A 38 6.30 0.74 -14.34
N GLU A 39 5.38 1.01 -15.26
CA GLU A 39 4.00 0.55 -15.13
C GLU A 39 3.91 -0.98 -15.23
N THR A 40 2.98 -1.57 -14.50
CA THR A 40 2.64 -2.98 -14.65
C THR A 40 2.00 -3.21 -16.03
N SER A 41 2.44 -4.24 -16.76
CA SER A 41 1.84 -4.56 -18.07
C SER A 41 0.37 -4.96 -17.92
N ILE A 42 -0.41 -4.71 -18.97
CA ILE A 42 -1.85 -5.04 -18.99
C ILE A 42 -2.07 -6.52 -18.75
N GLU A 43 -1.27 -7.38 -19.40
CA GLU A 43 -1.38 -8.84 -19.25
C GLU A 43 -1.21 -9.27 -17.79
N ARG A 44 -0.25 -8.65 -17.07
CA ARG A 44 -0.02 -8.95 -15.66
C ARG A 44 -1.13 -8.42 -14.74
N LEU A 45 -1.71 -7.26 -15.08
CA LEU A 45 -2.87 -6.73 -14.36
C LEU A 45 -4.06 -7.69 -14.49
N GLU A 46 -4.35 -8.15 -15.72
CA GLU A 46 -5.40 -9.13 -15.99
C GLU A 46 -5.14 -10.44 -15.26
N GLU A 47 -3.94 -11.01 -15.38
CA GLU A 47 -3.54 -12.24 -14.67
C GLU A 47 -3.70 -12.12 -13.15
N ASP A 48 -3.30 -10.99 -12.55
CA ASP A 48 -3.42 -10.79 -11.11
C ASP A 48 -4.89 -10.72 -10.67
N LEU A 49 -5.73 -10.00 -11.43
CA LEU A 49 -7.13 -9.71 -11.10
C LEU A 49 -8.06 -10.90 -11.38
N GLU A 50 -7.74 -11.75 -12.35
CA GLU A 50 -8.51 -12.97 -12.65
C GLU A 50 -8.30 -14.10 -11.64
N ARG A 51 -7.35 -13.96 -10.70
CA ARG A 51 -7.14 -14.97 -9.66
C ARG A 51 -8.42 -15.13 -8.82
N PRO A 52 -8.85 -16.38 -8.57
CA PRO A 52 -10.08 -16.64 -7.82
C PRO A 52 -9.94 -16.19 -6.36
N VAL A 53 -11.08 -15.85 -5.75
CA VAL A 53 -11.18 -15.61 -4.31
C VAL A 53 -10.77 -16.86 -3.54
N GLU A 54 -9.94 -16.67 -2.51
CA GLU A 54 -9.47 -17.75 -1.66
C GLU A 54 -10.09 -17.66 -0.26
N ILE A 55 -10.49 -18.80 0.31
CA ILE A 55 -10.97 -18.88 1.69
C ILE A 55 -9.85 -19.41 2.56
N ILE A 56 -9.28 -18.55 3.42
CA ILE A 56 -8.16 -18.89 4.30
C ILE A 56 -8.51 -18.45 5.72
N GLU A 57 -8.43 -19.37 6.67
CA GLU A 57 -8.83 -19.14 8.08
C GLU A 57 -10.28 -18.65 8.25
N GLY A 58 -11.18 -19.01 7.32
CA GLY A 58 -12.59 -18.60 7.36
C GLY A 58 -12.86 -17.18 6.83
N CYS A 59 -11.84 -16.49 6.33
CA CYS A 59 -11.99 -15.17 5.70
C CYS A 59 -11.84 -15.29 4.18
N GLU A 60 -12.57 -14.45 3.44
CA GLU A 60 -12.40 -14.28 2.00
C GLU A 60 -11.18 -13.40 1.73
N TRP A 61 -10.35 -13.83 0.78
CA TRP A 61 -9.17 -13.15 0.29
C TRP A 61 -9.30 -12.97 -1.22
N ASP A 62 -9.64 -11.75 -1.62
CA ASP A 62 -9.75 -11.34 -3.00
C ASP A 62 -8.38 -11.04 -3.60
N SER A 63 -8.28 -11.15 -4.91
CA SER A 63 -7.11 -10.72 -5.65
C SER A 63 -6.99 -9.19 -5.68
N THR A 64 -5.76 -8.70 -5.73
CA THR A 64 -5.45 -7.29 -6.01
C THR A 64 -4.21 -7.22 -6.90
N THR A 65 -3.86 -6.02 -7.33
CA THR A 65 -2.65 -5.77 -8.12
C THR A 65 -2.08 -4.38 -7.78
N ASN A 66 -0.90 -4.07 -8.32
CA ASN A 66 -0.26 -2.77 -8.19
C ASN A 66 -0.09 -2.17 -9.58
N SER A 67 -0.21 -0.85 -9.69
CA SER A 67 -0.04 -0.14 -10.96
C SER A 67 1.41 -0.12 -11.48
N TYR A 68 2.39 -0.43 -10.62
CA TYR A 68 3.81 -0.35 -10.94
C TYR A 68 4.54 -1.69 -10.75
N ASP A 69 5.44 -2.02 -11.68
CA ASP A 69 6.30 -3.20 -11.66
C ASP A 69 7.62 -2.94 -10.91
N VAL A 70 7.47 -2.66 -9.62
CA VAL A 70 8.58 -2.54 -8.68
C VAL A 70 8.59 -3.71 -7.70
N SER A 71 9.67 -3.83 -6.91
CA SER A 71 9.75 -4.89 -5.91
C SER A 71 8.62 -4.78 -4.88
N PRO A 72 8.09 -5.92 -4.38
CA PRO A 72 7.12 -5.90 -3.29
C PRO A 72 7.62 -5.16 -2.04
N GLU A 73 8.92 -5.23 -1.75
CA GLU A 73 9.55 -4.53 -0.63
C GLU A 73 9.49 -3.01 -0.81
N ILE A 74 9.83 -2.53 -2.02
CA ILE A 74 9.76 -1.10 -2.35
C ILE A 74 8.32 -0.61 -2.31
N MET A 75 7.40 -1.34 -2.95
CA MET A 75 5.97 -0.99 -2.94
C MET A 75 5.39 -0.99 -1.53
N HIS A 76 5.74 -1.99 -0.71
CA HIS A 76 5.30 -2.06 0.68
C HIS A 76 5.82 -0.88 1.51
N LEU A 77 7.12 -0.56 1.38
CA LEU A 77 7.72 0.58 2.09
C LEU A 77 7.06 1.90 1.67
N TYR A 78 6.86 2.10 0.37
CA TYR A 78 6.19 3.28 -0.18
C TYR A 78 4.77 3.44 0.35
N GLU A 79 3.93 2.41 0.25
CA GLU A 79 2.52 2.48 0.68
C GLU A 79 2.39 2.68 2.19
N LYS A 80 3.22 1.98 2.98
CA LYS A 80 3.28 2.19 4.42
C LYS A 80 3.70 3.61 4.78
N THR A 81 4.63 4.17 4.01
CA THR A 81 5.09 5.55 4.19
C THR A 81 3.98 6.53 3.84
N ARG A 82 3.29 6.34 2.71
CA ARG A 82 2.17 7.17 2.27
C ARG A 82 1.05 7.22 3.31
N GLN A 83 0.70 6.08 3.92
CA GLN A 83 -0.27 6.01 5.02
C GLN A 83 0.18 6.82 6.24
N LYS A 84 1.46 6.71 6.62
CA LYS A 84 2.03 7.51 7.72
C LYS A 84 2.00 9.01 7.41
N VAL A 85 2.33 9.40 6.17
CA VAL A 85 2.28 10.79 5.72
C VAL A 85 0.87 11.34 5.77
N PHE A 86 -0.12 10.58 5.31
CA PHE A 86 -1.52 10.95 5.41
C PHE A 86 -1.93 11.20 6.87
N ALA A 87 -1.57 10.31 7.80
CA ALA A 87 -1.87 10.50 9.22
C ALA A 87 -1.18 11.72 9.85
N ILE A 88 -0.03 12.16 9.32
CA ILE A 88 0.66 13.37 9.77
C ILE A 88 0.00 14.63 9.22
N LEU A 89 -0.33 14.63 7.92
CA LEU A 89 -0.78 15.82 7.20
C LEU A 89 -2.30 16.05 7.32
N GLU A 90 -3.08 14.97 7.45
CA GLU A 90 -4.55 14.99 7.49
C GLU A 90 -5.09 14.27 8.75
N PRO A 91 -4.69 14.69 9.97
CA PRO A 91 -5.00 13.95 11.20
C PRO A 91 -6.50 13.84 11.50
N GLU A 92 -7.31 14.83 11.08
CA GLU A 92 -8.76 14.80 11.27
C GLU A 92 -9.41 13.75 10.35
N ALA A 93 -9.01 13.70 9.08
CA ALA A 93 -9.48 12.70 8.13
C ALA A 93 -8.98 11.28 8.48
N ASP A 94 -7.74 11.16 8.97
CA ASP A 94 -7.20 9.90 9.50
C ASP A 94 -8.04 9.37 10.68
N GLU A 95 -8.45 10.25 11.59
CA GLU A 95 -9.30 9.86 12.72
C GLU A 95 -10.73 9.51 12.29
N GLU A 96 -11.30 10.22 11.32
CA GLU A 96 -12.59 9.87 10.70
C GLU A 96 -12.53 8.49 10.03
N ASN A 97 -11.48 8.23 9.25
CA ASN A 97 -11.28 6.93 8.59
C ASN A 97 -11.23 5.76 9.57
N LYS A 98 -10.64 5.93 10.75
CA LYS A 98 -10.60 4.88 11.80
C LYS A 98 -11.98 4.58 12.39
N GLN A 99 -12.91 5.53 12.33
CA GLN A 99 -14.30 5.32 12.78
C GLN A 99 -15.13 4.57 11.74
N HIS A 100 -14.65 4.48 10.50
CA HIS A 100 -15.31 3.84 9.36
C HIS A 100 -14.47 2.68 8.78
N PRO A 101 -14.11 1.64 9.57
CA PRO A 101 -13.30 0.52 9.11
C PRO A 101 -13.94 -0.27 7.97
N GLU A 102 -15.26 -0.19 7.79
CA GLU A 102 -16.00 -0.80 6.68
C GLU A 102 -15.59 -0.27 5.30
N LEU A 103 -15.10 0.98 5.23
CA LEU A 103 -14.62 1.60 3.99
C LEU A 103 -13.22 1.12 3.60
N TYR A 104 -12.61 0.24 4.40
CA TYR A 104 -11.25 -0.22 4.24
C TYR A 104 -11.16 -1.75 4.33
N GLY A 105 -10.22 -2.30 3.59
CA GLY A 105 -9.73 -3.66 3.73
C GLY A 105 -8.28 -3.70 4.21
N LYS A 106 -7.75 -4.90 4.34
CA LYS A 106 -6.34 -5.18 4.64
C LYS A 106 -5.72 -5.91 3.46
N ARG A 107 -4.68 -5.35 2.86
CA ARG A 107 -3.98 -5.94 1.70
C ARG A 107 -2.57 -6.41 2.02
N CYS A 108 -2.16 -7.49 1.38
CA CYS A 108 -0.79 -7.95 1.33
C CYS A 108 -0.17 -7.58 -0.02
N ILE A 109 0.81 -6.66 -0.02
CA ILE A 109 1.55 -6.27 -1.23
C ILE A 109 2.30 -7.45 -1.86
N TYR A 110 2.83 -8.37 -1.04
CA TYR A 110 3.65 -9.50 -1.50
C TYR A 110 2.82 -10.60 -2.17
N CYS A 111 1.72 -11.00 -1.54
CA CYS A 111 0.84 -12.04 -2.05
C CYS A 111 -0.24 -11.49 -3.01
N ARG A 112 -0.37 -10.17 -3.08
CA ARG A 112 -1.37 -9.46 -3.90
C ARG A 112 -2.78 -9.96 -3.63
N ILE A 113 -3.10 -10.11 -2.35
CA ILE A 113 -4.44 -10.47 -1.89
C ILE A 113 -4.89 -9.46 -0.85
N TRP A 114 -6.19 -9.28 -0.69
CA TRP A 114 -6.75 -8.42 0.33
C TRP A 114 -8.00 -9.04 0.95
N THR A 115 -8.36 -8.61 2.14
CA THR A 115 -9.56 -9.07 2.85
C THR A 115 -10.30 -7.88 3.45
N ARG A 116 -11.63 -8.02 3.57
CA ARG A 116 -12.48 -7.07 4.32
C ARG A 116 -12.34 -7.23 5.83
N ASP A 117 -11.75 -8.33 6.31
CA ASP A 117 -11.55 -8.56 7.74
C ASP A 117 -10.43 -7.67 8.30
N PHE A 118 -10.83 -6.51 8.84
CA PHE A 118 -9.92 -5.53 9.43
C PHE A 118 -9.19 -6.03 10.69
N SER A 119 -9.65 -7.14 11.31
CA SER A 119 -8.98 -7.72 12.48
C SER A 119 -7.62 -8.34 12.12
N LYS A 120 -7.40 -8.70 10.84
CA LYS A 120 -6.16 -9.31 10.37
C LYS A 120 -5.02 -8.28 10.32
N GLN A 121 -3.89 -8.62 10.93
CA GLN A 121 -2.68 -7.78 10.94
C GLN A 121 -1.54 -8.33 10.07
N LYS A 122 -1.57 -9.63 9.77
CA LYS A 122 -0.54 -10.33 9.00
C LYS A 122 -1.18 -11.18 7.91
N CYS A 123 -0.51 -11.26 6.77
CA CYS A 123 -0.92 -12.12 5.68
C CYS A 123 -0.82 -13.60 6.09
N PRO A 124 -1.87 -14.42 5.89
CA PRO A 124 -1.84 -15.83 6.28
C PRO A 124 -0.88 -16.67 5.42
N LYS A 125 -0.45 -16.18 4.24
CA LYS A 125 0.46 -16.90 3.33
C LYS A 125 1.94 -16.60 3.59
N CYS A 126 2.28 -15.34 3.80
CA CYS A 126 3.68 -14.91 3.91
C CYS A 126 4.04 -14.28 5.25
N SER A 127 3.09 -14.14 6.18
CA SER A 127 3.28 -13.50 7.50
C SER A 127 3.73 -12.04 7.49
N ASN A 128 3.88 -11.41 6.32
CA ASN A 128 4.14 -9.98 6.20
C ASN A 128 2.95 -9.16 6.69
N GLU A 129 3.25 -7.95 7.14
CA GLU A 129 2.26 -6.95 7.57
C GLU A 129 1.25 -6.65 6.46
N LEU A 130 -0.01 -6.50 6.86
CA LEU A 130 -1.07 -6.04 5.97
C LEU A 130 -1.20 -4.51 6.08
N LEU A 131 -1.34 -3.87 4.93
CA LEU A 131 -1.55 -2.42 4.83
C LEU A 131 -3.03 -2.12 4.63
N ASP A 132 -3.47 -0.94 5.07
CA ASP A 132 -4.84 -0.48 4.79
C ASP A 132 -5.07 -0.35 3.29
N PHE A 133 -6.24 -0.78 2.83
CA PHE A 133 -6.64 -0.76 1.44
C PHE A 133 -8.01 -0.08 1.33
N PRO A 134 -8.08 1.19 0.89
CA PRO A 134 -9.37 1.86 0.73
C PRO A 134 -10.21 1.11 -0.31
N LEU A 135 -11.46 0.86 0.05
CA LEU A 135 -12.43 0.24 -0.84
C LEU A 135 -13.18 1.35 -1.53
N ASN A 136 -13.15 1.37 -2.87
CA ASN A 136 -13.98 2.27 -3.65
C ASN A 136 -15.43 1.77 -3.62
N GLU A 137 -16.11 1.93 -2.50
CA GLU A 137 -17.54 1.72 -2.36
C GLU A 137 -18.25 3.05 -2.63
N TRP A 138 -18.18 3.49 -3.88
CA TRP A 138 -19.12 4.49 -4.40
C TRP A 138 -20.26 3.71 -5.05
N ASP A 139 -21.40 3.62 -4.36
CA ASP A 139 -22.71 3.33 -4.95
C ASP A 139 -23.10 4.42 -5.97
#